data_AF-A0A846S663-F1
#
_entry.id   AF-A0A846S663-F1
#
_cell.length_a   1.000
_cell.length_b   1.000
_cell.length_c   1.000
_cell.angle_alpha   90.00
_cell.angle_beta   90.00
_cell.angle_gamma   90.00
#
_symmetry.space_group_name_H-M   'P 1'
#
loop_
_entity.id
_entity.type
_entity.pdbx_description
1 polymer ?
#
loop_
_entity_poly.entity_id
_entity_poly.type
_entity_poly.pdbx_seq_one_letter_code
_entity_poly.pdbx_strand_id
1 'polypeptide(L)'
;MSADETNTQEFYDRETRGREGGLVRAARILPLATVAAWIVTIFVPVLDSGNVDGPRMRITSLGYSPVDPTDLDPGMVSVWVLILASAVLPWLVGAPRWWSVATLLIGVTVLMGLAAAVIDPPIMMWDGQTDDGMPTGGMEVARPAMGFVLSAVGGLALVAAGICGWTGRRRPNE
;
A
#
# COMPACT_ATOMS: atom_id res chain seq x y z
N MET A 1 18.73 -44.60 21.76
CA MET A 1 18.27 -43.21 21.56
C MET A 1 19.46 -42.34 21.94
N SER A 2 20.15 -41.83 20.91
CA SER A 2 21.54 -41.39 20.99
C SER A 2 21.62 -39.89 21.28
N ALA A 3 22.61 -39.44 22.07
CA ALA A 3 22.84 -38.02 22.39
C ALA A 3 22.99 -37.11 21.16
N ASP A 4 23.28 -37.70 20.00
CA ASP A 4 23.38 -37.03 18.69
C ASP A 4 22.01 -36.58 18.13
N GLU A 5 20.96 -37.37 18.39
CA GLU A 5 19.57 -37.04 17.98
C GLU A 5 19.03 -35.87 18.81
N THR A 6 19.43 -35.78 20.08
CA THR A 6 19.00 -34.73 21.01
C THR A 6 19.61 -33.37 20.65
N ASN A 7 20.90 -33.34 20.30
CA ASN A 7 21.60 -32.11 19.90
C ASN A 7 21.07 -31.58 18.55
N THR A 8 20.77 -32.50 17.62
CA THR A 8 20.17 -32.16 16.33
C THR A 8 18.77 -31.55 16.51
N GLN A 9 17.93 -32.13 17.38
CA GLN A 9 16.60 -31.58 17.67
C GLN A 9 16.66 -30.20 18.34
N GLU A 10 17.56 -29.96 19.29
CA GLU A 10 17.72 -28.64 19.92
C GLU A 10 18.16 -27.56 18.94
N PHE A 11 19.02 -27.91 17.96
CA PHE A 11 19.45 -26.99 16.92
C PHE A 11 18.28 -26.55 16.01
N TYR A 12 17.50 -27.52 15.50
CA TYR A 12 16.33 -27.23 14.67
C TYR A 12 15.26 -26.42 15.42
N ASP A 13 15.02 -26.72 16.70
CA ASP A 13 13.99 -26.01 17.48
C ASP A 13 14.43 -24.58 17.83
N ARG A 14 15.74 -24.29 18.02
CA ARG A 14 16.24 -22.91 18.15
C ARG A 14 16.11 -22.11 16.85
N GLU A 15 16.48 -22.71 15.71
CA GLU A 15 16.44 -22.03 14.42
C GLU A 15 15.01 -21.68 14.01
N THR A 16 14.07 -22.60 14.23
CA THR A 16 12.64 -22.37 13.97
C THR A 16 12.06 -21.27 14.88
N ARG A 17 12.36 -21.28 16.19
CA ARG A 17 11.88 -20.24 17.12
C ARG A 17 12.41 -18.84 16.79
N GLY A 18 13.68 -18.75 16.39
CA GLY A 18 14.29 -17.47 15.97
C GLY A 18 13.66 -16.92 14.69
N ARG A 19 13.40 -17.79 13.71
CA ARG A 19 12.74 -17.43 12.45
C ARG A 19 11.27 -17.02 12.66
N GLU A 20 10.54 -17.72 13.52
CA GLU A 20 9.17 -17.36 13.92
C GLU A 20 9.11 -15.99 14.60
N GLY A 21 10.01 -15.70 15.54
CA GLY A 21 10.11 -14.38 16.17
C GLY A 21 10.41 -13.26 15.18
N GLY A 22 11.29 -13.50 14.19
CA GLY A 22 11.59 -12.57 13.11
C GLY A 22 10.37 -12.29 12.22
N LEU A 23 9.62 -13.32 11.82
CA LEU A 23 8.42 -13.18 10.99
C LEU A 23 7.31 -12.41 11.71
N VAL A 24 7.10 -12.67 13.01
CA VAL A 24 6.11 -11.94 13.82
C VAL A 24 6.49 -10.46 13.94
N ARG A 25 7.79 -10.15 14.07
CA ARG A 25 8.26 -8.76 14.10
C ARG A 25 8.09 -8.07 12.75
N ALA A 26 8.48 -8.73 11.66
CA ALA A 26 8.30 -8.20 10.31
C ALA A 26 6.81 -7.91 10.01
N ALA A 27 5.92 -8.82 10.39
CA ALA A 27 4.47 -8.62 10.24
C ALA A 27 3.93 -7.39 10.96
N ARG A 28 4.58 -6.91 12.03
CA ARG A 28 4.18 -5.70 12.77
C ARG A 28 4.80 -4.41 12.22
N ILE A 29 6.02 -4.48 11.69
CA ILE A 29 6.76 -3.29 11.21
C ILE A 29 6.38 -2.94 9.77
N LEU A 30 6.16 -3.93 8.92
CA LEU A 30 5.87 -3.72 7.50
C LEU A 30 4.63 -2.85 7.24
N PRO A 31 3.49 -3.03 7.94
CA PRO A 31 2.35 -2.13 7.78
C PRO A 31 2.63 -0.69 8.21
N LEU A 32 3.49 -0.47 9.22
CA LEU A 32 3.90 0.88 9.63
C LEU A 32 4.75 1.55 8.55
N ALA A 33 5.63 0.80 7.90
CA ALA A 33 6.38 1.30 6.75
C ALA A 33 5.45 1.67 5.58
N THR A 34 4.38 0.88 5.35
CA THR A 34 3.36 1.23 4.36
C THR A 34 2.64 2.54 4.71
N VAL A 35 2.23 2.72 5.97
CA VAL A 35 1.61 3.98 6.42
C VAL A 35 2.54 5.16 6.17
N ALA A 36 3.82 5.05 6.55
CA ALA A 36 4.80 6.11 6.33
C ALA A 36 4.97 6.44 4.84
N ALA A 37 5.07 5.42 3.98
CA ALA A 37 5.14 5.61 2.54
C ALA A 37 3.88 6.30 1.99
N TRP A 38 2.70 5.91 2.46
CA TRP A 38 1.43 6.51 2.05
C TRP A 38 1.25 7.95 2.53
N ILE A 39 1.79 8.32 3.69
CA ILE A 39 1.77 9.73 4.16
C ILE A 39 2.54 10.61 3.17
N VAL A 40 3.67 10.13 2.65
CA VAL A 40 4.45 10.87 1.66
C VAL A 40 3.65 11.07 0.36
N THR A 41 2.81 10.11 -0.04
CA THR A 41 2.01 10.21 -1.27
C THR A 41 0.81 11.16 -1.17
N ILE A 42 0.57 11.77 -0.01
CA ILE A 42 -0.32 12.92 0.13
C ILE A 42 0.29 14.15 -0.56
N PHE A 43 1.61 14.30 -0.45
CA PHE A 43 2.35 15.44 -0.99
C PHE A 43 2.97 15.14 -2.36
N VAL A 44 3.32 13.88 -2.59
CA VAL A 44 3.93 13.41 -3.85
C VAL A 44 2.86 12.73 -4.70
N PRO A 45 2.57 13.22 -5.93
CA PRO A 45 1.53 12.65 -6.76
C PRO A 45 1.83 11.19 -7.09
N VAL A 46 0.78 10.37 -7.03
CA VAL A 46 0.77 8.98 -7.49
C VAL A 46 0.65 8.97 -9.00
N LEU A 47 -0.26 9.77 -9.56
CA LEU A 47 -0.40 9.98 -11.00
C LEU A 47 -0.28 11.46 -11.35
N ASP A 48 0.37 11.76 -12.46
CA ASP A 48 0.63 13.12 -12.91
C ASP A 48 0.61 13.19 -14.44
N SER A 49 -0.09 14.18 -15.02
CA SER A 49 -0.07 14.42 -16.46
C SER A 49 1.21 15.14 -16.92
N GLY A 50 1.95 15.75 -16.00
CA GLY A 50 3.25 16.36 -16.28
C GLY A 50 3.19 17.72 -16.97
N ASN A 51 2.00 18.24 -17.27
CA ASN A 51 1.85 19.57 -17.87
C ASN A 51 2.36 20.67 -16.92
N VAL A 52 3.07 21.66 -17.46
CA VAL A 52 3.68 22.77 -16.72
C VAL A 52 3.10 24.14 -17.09
N ASP A 53 2.50 24.26 -18.27
CA ASP A 53 2.04 25.54 -18.84
C ASP A 53 0.53 25.56 -19.12
N GLY A 54 -0.20 24.50 -18.76
CA GLY A 54 -1.65 24.38 -18.99
C GLY A 54 -2.38 23.52 -17.95
N PRO A 55 -3.65 23.14 -18.22
CA PRO A 55 -4.43 22.27 -17.34
C PRO A 55 -3.65 21.00 -17.00
N ARG A 56 -3.54 20.70 -15.71
CA ARG A 56 -2.74 19.59 -15.21
C ARG A 56 -3.57 18.70 -14.29
N MET A 57 -3.48 17.41 -14.53
CA MET A 57 -4.10 16.40 -13.67
C MET A 57 -3.05 15.84 -12.72
N ARG A 58 -3.26 16.00 -11.41
CA ARG A 58 -2.44 15.39 -10.35
C ARG A 58 -3.34 14.62 -9.41
N ILE A 59 -3.00 13.35 -9.15
CA ILE A 59 -3.74 12.49 -8.23
C ILE A 59 -2.77 11.99 -7.16
N THR A 60 -3.11 12.22 -5.90
CA THR A 60 -2.38 11.79 -4.69
C THR A 60 -3.08 10.57 -4.08
N SER A 61 -2.60 10.08 -2.94
CA SER A 61 -3.29 9.02 -2.19
C SER A 61 -4.60 9.46 -1.52
N LEU A 62 -4.97 10.75 -1.60
CA LEU A 62 -6.24 11.29 -1.09
C LEU A 62 -7.22 11.71 -2.21
N GLY A 63 -6.81 11.62 -3.48
CA GLY A 63 -7.63 12.05 -4.62
C GLY A 63 -6.94 13.12 -5.46
N TYR A 64 -7.73 14.02 -6.08
CA TYR A 64 -7.19 15.07 -6.94
C TYR A 64 -6.40 16.12 -6.15
N SER A 65 -5.39 16.70 -6.79
CA SER A 65 -4.57 17.78 -6.24
C SER A 65 -4.77 19.07 -7.04
N PRO A 66 -4.92 20.25 -6.39
CA PRO A 66 -4.80 20.48 -4.94
C PRO A 66 -5.91 19.78 -4.13
N VAL A 67 -5.54 19.26 -2.95
CA VAL A 67 -6.44 18.47 -2.10
C VAL A 67 -7.43 19.43 -1.45
N ASP A 68 -8.69 19.36 -1.85
CA ASP A 68 -9.79 20.02 -1.15
C ASP A 68 -10.46 19.03 -0.18
N PRO A 69 -10.61 19.36 1.12
CA PRO A 69 -11.34 18.53 2.07
C PRO A 69 -12.77 18.15 1.62
N THR A 70 -13.41 18.94 0.76
CA THR A 70 -14.75 18.62 0.23
C THR A 70 -14.75 17.59 -0.88
N ASP A 71 -13.59 17.38 -1.54
CA ASP A 71 -13.44 16.56 -2.74
C ASP A 71 -12.63 15.28 -2.47
N LEU A 72 -12.56 14.88 -1.20
CA LEU A 72 -11.94 13.62 -0.81
C LEU A 72 -12.68 12.44 -1.44
N ASP A 73 -11.95 11.64 -2.23
CA ASP A 73 -12.50 10.44 -2.84
C ASP A 73 -12.82 9.40 -1.74
N PRO A 74 -14.10 9.00 -1.56
CA PRO A 74 -14.48 8.07 -0.50
C PRO A 74 -13.80 6.70 -0.62
N GLY A 75 -13.46 6.27 -1.84
CA GLY A 75 -12.72 5.05 -2.10
C GLY A 75 -11.29 5.14 -1.55
N MET A 76 -10.57 6.20 -1.86
CA MET A 76 -9.21 6.44 -1.35
C MET A 76 -9.19 6.60 0.18
N VAL A 77 -10.16 7.32 0.75
CA VAL A 77 -10.30 7.43 2.21
C VAL A 77 -10.53 6.06 2.84
N SER A 78 -11.36 5.21 2.23
CA SER A 78 -11.59 3.84 2.71
C SER A 78 -10.31 3.01 2.69
N VAL A 79 -9.48 3.13 1.64
CA VAL A 79 -8.18 2.43 1.59
C VAL A 79 -7.24 2.95 2.68
N TRP A 80 -7.20 4.26 2.93
CA TRP A 80 -6.45 4.85 4.04
C TRP A 80 -6.85 4.27 5.39
N VAL A 81 -8.16 4.19 5.66
CA VAL A 81 -8.68 3.60 6.91
C VAL A 81 -8.26 2.14 7.03
N LEU A 82 -8.34 1.36 5.95
CA LEU A 82 -7.91 -0.04 5.95
C LEU A 82 -6.41 -0.20 6.22
N ILE A 83 -5.57 0.64 5.63
CA ILE A 83 -4.12 0.62 5.85
C ILE A 83 -3.80 0.98 7.30
N LEU A 84 -4.43 2.03 7.84
CA LEU A 84 -4.26 2.42 9.25
C LEU A 84 -4.74 1.31 10.21
N ALA A 85 -5.92 0.73 9.94
CA ALA A 85 -6.43 -0.39 10.70
C ALA A 85 -5.47 -1.59 10.67
N SER A 86 -4.92 -1.91 9.49
CA SER A 86 -3.93 -2.99 9.35
C SER A 86 -2.68 -2.72 10.20
N ALA A 87 -2.23 -1.47 10.29
CA ALA A 87 -1.04 -1.12 11.06
C ALA A 87 -1.27 -1.09 12.58
N VAL A 88 -2.45 -0.65 13.04
CA VAL A 88 -2.72 -0.39 14.47
C VAL A 88 -3.33 -1.61 15.18
N LEU A 89 -4.24 -2.34 14.53
CA LEU A 89 -4.96 -3.47 15.14
C LEU A 89 -4.04 -4.54 15.80
N PRO A 90 -2.90 -4.95 15.19
CA PRO A 90 -1.98 -5.92 15.80
C PRO A 90 -1.43 -5.51 17.15
N TRP A 91 -1.33 -4.21 17.41
CA TRP A 91 -0.79 -3.64 18.64
C TRP A 91 -1.84 -3.55 19.73
N LEU A 92 -3.11 -3.31 19.37
CA LEU A 92 -4.19 -3.10 20.34
C LEU A 92 -4.79 -4.41 20.86
N VAL A 93 -5.08 -5.35 19.96
CA VAL A 93 -5.86 -6.56 20.29
C VAL A 93 -5.10 -7.86 20.05
N GLY A 94 -3.81 -7.75 19.68
CA GLY A 94 -3.09 -8.84 19.04
C GLY A 94 -3.59 -9.06 17.62
N ALA A 95 -2.78 -9.69 16.78
CA ALA A 95 -3.19 -9.98 15.41
C ALA A 95 -3.77 -11.41 15.33
N PRO A 96 -5.09 -11.60 15.18
CA PRO A 96 -5.67 -12.91 14.91
C PRO A 96 -5.32 -13.42 13.50
N ARG A 97 -5.55 -14.71 13.20
CA ARG A 97 -5.26 -15.27 11.86
C ARG A 97 -5.97 -14.52 10.73
N TRP A 98 -7.19 -14.05 10.96
CA TRP A 98 -7.95 -13.28 9.97
C TRP A 98 -7.28 -11.93 9.66
N TRP A 99 -6.52 -11.33 10.60
CA TRP A 99 -5.79 -10.09 10.35
C TRP A 99 -4.74 -10.28 9.25
N SER A 100 -4.01 -11.40 9.26
CA SER A 100 -2.99 -11.68 8.24
C SER A 100 -3.60 -11.82 6.84
N VAL A 101 -4.79 -12.42 6.76
CA VAL A 101 -5.56 -12.51 5.50
C VAL A 101 -6.03 -11.12 5.09
N ALA A 102 -6.60 -10.33 6.01
CA ALA A 102 -7.06 -8.97 5.73
C ALA A 102 -5.94 -8.08 5.21
N THR A 103 -4.79 -8.04 5.89
CA THR A 103 -3.61 -7.25 5.48
C THR A 103 -3.09 -7.66 4.10
N LEU A 104 -3.06 -8.97 3.81
CA LEU A 104 -2.71 -9.47 2.49
C LEU A 104 -3.68 -8.97 1.43
N LEU A 105 -4.99 -9.11 1.67
CA LEU A 105 -6.02 -8.67 0.74
C LEU A 105 -5.95 -7.17 0.48
N ILE A 106 -5.76 -6.35 1.53
CA ILE A 106 -5.58 -4.90 1.40
C ILE A 106 -4.37 -4.59 0.49
N GLY A 107 -3.22 -5.25 0.73
CA GLY A 107 -2.03 -5.10 -0.11
C GLY A 107 -2.29 -5.47 -1.57
N VAL A 108 -2.99 -6.58 -1.83
CA VAL A 108 -3.39 -7.00 -3.18
C VAL A 108 -4.33 -5.99 -3.82
N THR A 109 -5.34 -5.50 -3.09
CA THR A 109 -6.28 -4.49 -3.58
C THR A 109 -5.56 -3.20 -3.98
N VAL A 110 -4.59 -2.73 -3.17
CA VAL A 110 -3.75 -1.58 -3.52
C VAL A 110 -2.98 -1.82 -4.81
N LEU A 111 -2.31 -2.97 -4.94
CA LEU A 111 -1.54 -3.30 -6.13
C LEU A 111 -2.42 -3.46 -7.38
N MET A 112 -3.62 -4.02 -7.24
CA MET A 112 -4.60 -4.09 -8.33
C MET A 112 -5.09 -2.70 -8.75
N GLY A 113 -5.36 -1.80 -7.80
CA GLY A 113 -5.72 -0.41 -8.12
C GLY A 113 -4.62 0.32 -8.88
N LEU A 114 -3.36 0.13 -8.47
CA LEU A 114 -2.21 0.68 -9.19
C LEU A 114 -2.06 0.07 -10.60
N ALA A 115 -2.24 -1.24 -10.75
CA ALA A 115 -2.21 -1.88 -12.06
C ALA A 115 -3.33 -1.39 -12.98
N ALA A 116 -4.55 -1.24 -12.44
CA ALA A 116 -5.69 -0.69 -13.17
C ALA A 116 -5.39 0.72 -13.69
N ALA A 117 -4.80 1.58 -12.84
CA ALA A 117 -4.40 2.93 -13.24
C ALA A 117 -3.30 2.99 -14.31
N VAL A 118 -2.56 1.90 -14.54
CA VAL A 118 -1.60 1.79 -15.65
C VAL A 118 -2.26 1.28 -16.92
N ILE A 119 -3.18 0.32 -16.78
CA ILE A 119 -3.89 -0.30 -17.91
C ILE A 119 -4.88 0.68 -18.53
N ASP A 120 -5.63 1.37 -17.68
CA ASP A 120 -6.64 2.36 -18.06
C ASP A 120 -6.38 3.66 -17.28
N PRO A 121 -5.43 4.48 -17.75
CA PRO A 121 -5.01 5.67 -17.03
C PRO A 121 -6.11 6.73 -17.02
N PRO A 122 -6.28 7.48 -15.91
CA PRO A 122 -7.23 8.58 -15.85
C PRO A 122 -6.94 9.63 -16.92
N ILE A 123 -8.00 10.06 -17.61
CA ILE A 123 -7.94 11.10 -18.63
C ILE A 123 -8.76 12.32 -18.21
N MET A 124 -8.27 13.49 -18.55
CA MET A 124 -8.98 14.75 -18.43
C MET A 124 -9.04 15.41 -19.80
N MET A 125 -10.24 15.51 -20.36
CA MET A 125 -10.50 16.32 -21.54
C MET A 125 -10.83 17.73 -21.09
N TRP A 126 -10.27 18.73 -21.77
CA TRP A 126 -10.58 20.11 -21.52
C TRP A 126 -10.73 20.86 -22.84
N ASP A 127 -11.61 21.85 -22.81
CA ASP A 127 -11.88 22.74 -23.91
C ASP A 127 -11.87 24.16 -23.35
N GLY A 128 -11.50 25.12 -24.17
CA GLY A 128 -11.21 26.48 -23.77
C GLY A 128 -11.21 27.41 -24.97
N GLN A 129 -11.07 28.70 -24.66
CA GLN A 129 -10.98 29.73 -25.67
C GLN A 129 -9.99 30.77 -25.18
N THR A 130 -9.08 31.19 -26.05
CA THR A 130 -8.18 32.32 -25.75
C THR A 130 -8.96 33.63 -25.83
N ASP A 131 -8.40 34.69 -25.25
CA ASP A 131 -9.03 36.03 -25.21
C ASP A 131 -9.37 36.57 -26.61
N ASP A 132 -8.62 36.18 -27.64
CA ASP A 132 -8.86 36.52 -29.05
C ASP A 132 -9.94 35.65 -29.73
N GLY A 133 -10.58 34.77 -28.96
CA GLY A 133 -11.65 33.90 -29.42
C GLY A 133 -11.19 32.61 -30.11
N MET A 134 -9.90 32.30 -30.14
CA MET A 134 -9.41 31.06 -30.76
C MET A 134 -9.69 29.86 -29.82
N PRO A 135 -10.41 28.83 -30.29
CA PRO A 135 -10.70 27.64 -29.50
C PRO A 135 -9.40 26.88 -29.21
N THR A 136 -9.24 26.46 -27.96
CA THR A 136 -8.13 25.65 -27.49
C THR A 136 -8.69 24.42 -26.79
N GLY A 137 -8.00 23.30 -26.89
CA GLY A 137 -8.46 22.10 -26.22
C GLY A 137 -7.38 21.05 -26.20
N GLY A 138 -7.57 20.06 -25.33
CA GLY A 138 -6.58 19.03 -25.12
C GLY A 138 -7.11 17.86 -24.31
N MET A 139 -6.28 16.83 -24.28
CA MET A 139 -6.49 15.66 -23.45
C MET A 139 -5.22 15.41 -22.64
N GLU A 140 -5.38 15.44 -21.32
CA GLU A 140 -4.34 15.13 -20.35
C GLU A 140 -4.51 13.68 -19.92
N VAL A 141 -3.41 12.92 -19.84
CA VAL A 141 -3.40 11.53 -19.39
C VAL A 141 -2.49 11.45 -18.17
N ALA A 142 -3.04 11.07 -17.02
CA ALA A 142 -2.27 10.95 -15.80
C ALA A 142 -1.41 9.67 -15.85
N ARG A 143 -0.09 9.82 -15.72
CA ARG A 143 0.87 8.71 -15.78
C ARG A 143 1.47 8.43 -14.40
N PRO A 144 1.99 7.21 -14.17
CA PRO A 144 2.71 6.88 -12.94
C PRO A 144 3.82 7.88 -12.62
N ALA A 145 3.75 8.46 -11.43
CA ALA A 145 4.75 9.38 -10.88
C ALA A 145 5.47 8.74 -9.66
N MET A 146 6.30 9.50 -8.95
CA MET A 146 7.07 8.95 -7.82
C MET A 146 6.18 8.33 -6.73
N GLY A 147 5.00 8.91 -6.47
CA GLY A 147 4.06 8.36 -5.50
C GLY A 147 3.52 6.99 -5.88
N PHE A 148 3.50 6.64 -7.18
CA PHE A 148 3.14 5.31 -7.66
C PHE A 148 4.09 4.24 -7.11
N VAL A 149 5.40 4.50 -7.20
CA VAL A 149 6.43 3.57 -6.74
C VAL A 149 6.34 3.41 -5.22
N LEU A 150 6.15 4.50 -4.48
CA LEU A 150 5.96 4.46 -3.02
C LEU A 150 4.72 3.65 -2.63
N SER A 151 3.60 3.88 -3.31
CA SER A 151 2.37 3.11 -3.11
C SER A 151 2.54 1.63 -3.44
N ALA A 152 3.28 1.29 -4.49
CA ALA A 152 3.58 -0.10 -4.88
C ALA A 152 4.45 -0.80 -3.82
N VAL A 153 5.51 -0.15 -3.35
CA VAL A 153 6.35 -0.66 -2.25
C VAL A 153 5.52 -0.86 -0.98
N GLY A 154 4.64 0.09 -0.66
CA GLY A 154 3.71 -0.02 0.45
C GLY A 154 2.74 -1.21 0.32
N GLY A 155 2.16 -1.42 -0.87
CA GLY A 155 1.30 -2.57 -1.16
C GLY A 155 2.02 -3.91 -1.02
N LEU A 156 3.25 -4.01 -1.54
CA LEU A 156 4.09 -5.20 -1.39
C LEU A 156 4.46 -5.46 0.07
N ALA A 157 4.74 -4.42 0.86
CA ALA A 157 5.00 -4.56 2.28
C ALA A 157 3.78 -5.11 3.04
N LEU A 158 2.55 -4.72 2.69
CA LEU A 158 1.33 -5.31 3.27
C LEU A 158 1.16 -6.78 2.90
N VAL A 159 1.40 -7.14 1.63
CA VAL A 159 1.37 -8.55 1.19
C VAL A 159 2.38 -9.37 1.98
N ALA A 160 3.63 -8.88 2.10
CA ALA A 160 4.67 -9.53 2.88
C ALA A 160 4.28 -9.64 4.37
N ALA A 161 3.70 -8.60 4.95
CA ALA A 161 3.22 -8.61 6.33
C ALA A 161 2.14 -9.68 6.57
N GLY A 162 1.20 -9.82 5.63
CA GLY A 162 0.18 -10.84 5.64
C GLY A 162 0.78 -12.26 5.58
N ILE A 163 1.72 -12.50 4.67
CA ILE A 163 2.42 -13.78 4.54
C ILE A 163 3.22 -14.12 5.80
N CYS A 164 3.99 -13.17 6.34
CA CYS A 164 4.75 -13.32 7.58
C CYS A 164 3.84 -13.61 8.78
N GLY A 165 2.72 -12.91 8.91
CA GLY A 165 1.76 -13.12 10.00
C GLY A 165 1.02 -14.45 9.91
N TRP A 166 0.78 -14.95 8.69
CA TRP A 166 0.18 -16.27 8.46
C TRP A 166 1.15 -17.41 8.78
N THR A 167 2.40 -17.29 8.32
CA THR A 167 3.43 -18.33 8.47
C THR A 167 4.02 -18.39 9.88
N GLY A 168 4.21 -17.25 10.55
CA GLY A 168 4.77 -17.17 11.90
C GLY A 168 3.86 -17.69 13.02
N ARG A 169 2.63 -18.14 12.72
CA ARG A 169 1.67 -18.70 13.70
C ARG A 169 1.32 -20.18 13.48
N ARG A 170 2.20 -20.94 12.82
CA ARG A 170 1.96 -22.36 12.48
C ARG A 170 2.16 -23.36 13.64
N ARG A 171 2.18 -22.94 14.91
CA ARG A 171 2.00 -23.86 16.05
C ARG A 171 0.82 -23.42 16.92
N PRO A 172 -0.34 -24.10 16.88
CA PRO A 172 -1.11 -24.34 18.09
C PRO A 172 -0.34 -25.38 18.92
N ASN A 173 0.07 -25.00 20.14
CA ASN A 173 0.06 -25.99 21.20
C ASN A 173 -1.42 -26.27 21.48
N GLU A 174 -1.78 -27.55 21.47
CA GLU A 174 -3.04 -28.15 21.95
C GLU A 174 -4.28 -28.03 21.05
#